data_AF-A0A259MF14-F1
#
_entry.id   AF-A0A259MF14-F1
#
_cell.length_a   1.000
_cell.length_b   1.000
_cell.length_c   1.000
_cell.angle_alpha   90.00
_cell.angle_beta   90.00
_cell.angle_gamma   90.00
#
_symmetry.space_group_name_H-M   'P 1'
#
loop_
_entity.id
_entity.type
_entity.pdbx_description
1 polymer ?
#
loop_
_entity_poly.entity_id
_entity_poly.type
_entity_poly.pdbx_seq_one_letter_code
_entity_poly.pdbx_strand_id
1 'polypeptide(L)'
;MIDSRIGRKLEFMSSLQDATKVAAALRGQKKYRDAIDLIEKALAAAPPEDFARLDANREGLRAAEEAGLHDVAKRFADAISLKETEGDPDED
;
A
#
# COMPACT_ATOMS: atom_id res chain seq x y z
N MET A 1 -7.47 20.81 35.71
CA MET A 1 -8.23 19.70 35.10
C MET A 1 -8.29 19.97 33.60
N ILE A 2 -7.40 19.36 32.82
CA ILE A 2 -7.43 19.46 31.36
C ILE A 2 -8.19 18.23 30.88
N ASP A 3 -9.31 18.46 30.22
CA ASP A 3 -10.22 17.44 29.68
C ASP A 3 -9.47 16.56 28.66
N SER A 4 -9.16 15.33 29.04
CA SER A 4 -8.55 14.27 28.23
C SER A 4 -9.48 13.74 27.13
N ARG A 5 -9.93 14.60 26.21
CA ARG A 5 -10.81 14.21 25.09
C ARG A 5 -10.20 14.37 23.69
N ILE A 6 -8.91 14.67 23.61
CA ILE A 6 -8.16 14.73 22.33
C ILE A 6 -7.18 13.54 22.22
N GLY A 7 -7.37 12.49 23.02
CA GLY A 7 -6.58 11.25 22.96
C GLY A 7 -7.17 10.17 22.05
N ARG A 8 -7.96 10.51 21.02
CA ARG A 8 -8.73 9.50 20.24
C ARG A 8 -8.74 9.68 18.71
N LYS A 9 -7.78 10.43 18.15
CA LYS A 9 -7.66 10.61 16.68
C LYS A 9 -6.24 10.46 16.14
N LEU A 10 -5.36 9.83 16.94
CA LEU A 10 -3.94 9.57 16.66
C LEU A 10 -3.63 8.06 16.59
N GLU A 11 -4.67 7.25 16.44
CA GLU A 11 -4.55 5.79 16.32
C GLU A 11 -4.57 5.46 14.82
N PHE A 12 -3.41 5.07 14.27
CA PHE A 12 -3.26 4.27 13.04
C PHE A 12 -3.66 4.87 11.68
N MET A 13 -3.22 6.07 11.34
CA MET A 13 -2.89 6.33 9.93
C MET A 13 -1.45 5.85 9.71
N SER A 14 -1.26 4.58 9.36
CA SER A 14 0.06 4.13 8.88
C SER A 14 0.44 5.02 7.69
N SER A 15 1.68 5.52 7.67
CA SER A 15 2.23 6.29 6.55
C SER A 15 1.97 5.62 5.20
N LEU A 16 1.87 4.29 5.20
CA LEU A 16 1.54 3.48 4.05
C LEU A 16 0.07 3.57 3.62
N GLN A 17 -0.89 3.59 4.55
CA GLN A 17 -2.31 3.79 4.21
C GLN A 17 -2.55 5.17 3.59
N ASP A 18 -1.86 6.19 4.08
CA ASP A 18 -1.98 7.54 3.52
C ASP A 18 -1.33 7.64 2.14
N ALA A 19 -0.17 7.03 1.96
CA ALA A 19 0.44 6.87 0.64
C ALA A 19 -0.51 6.17 -0.34
N THR A 20 -1.21 5.11 0.09
CA THR A 20 -2.20 4.41 -0.73
C THR A 20 -3.36 5.33 -1.17
N LYS A 21 -3.90 6.13 -0.25
CA LYS A 21 -4.98 7.09 -0.59
C LYS A 21 -4.51 8.15 -1.58
N VAL A 22 -3.31 8.69 -1.38
CA VAL A 22 -2.73 9.70 -2.28
C VAL A 22 -2.40 9.09 -3.64
N ALA A 23 -1.84 7.88 -3.68
CA ALA A 23 -1.57 7.15 -4.92
C ALA A 23 -2.85 6.89 -5.72
N ALA A 24 -3.95 6.52 -5.06
CA ALA A 24 -5.25 6.37 -5.71
C ALA A 24 -5.76 7.67 -6.34
N ALA A 25 -5.58 8.81 -5.66
CA ALA A 25 -5.92 10.12 -6.21
C ALA A 25 -5.02 10.52 -7.40
N LEU A 26 -3.74 10.16 -7.37
CA LEU A 26 -2.80 10.36 -8.48
C LEU A 26 -3.15 9.48 -9.69
N ARG A 27 -3.50 8.20 -9.47
CA ARG A 27 -4.00 7.29 -10.51
C ARG A 27 -5.28 7.83 -11.15
N GLY A 28 -6.23 8.33 -10.35
CA GLY A 28 -7.44 9.00 -10.86
C GLY A 28 -7.16 10.21 -11.75
N GLN A 29 -6.01 10.86 -11.57
CA GLN A 29 -5.51 11.96 -12.43
C GLN A 29 -4.64 11.46 -13.60
N LYS A 30 -4.54 10.14 -13.82
CA LYS A 30 -3.64 9.49 -14.78
C LYS A 30 -2.16 9.77 -14.56
N LYS A 31 -1.77 10.22 -13.36
CA LYS A 31 -0.38 10.42 -12.94
C LYS A 31 0.20 9.09 -12.43
N TYR A 32 0.21 8.10 -13.31
CA TYR A 32 0.50 6.72 -12.92
C TYR A 32 1.91 6.53 -12.37
N ARG A 33 2.91 7.18 -12.98
CA ARG A 33 4.30 7.14 -12.50
C ARG A 33 4.42 7.71 -11.09
N ASP A 34 3.81 8.87 -10.83
CA ASP A 34 3.84 9.48 -9.49
C ASP A 34 3.14 8.60 -8.44
N ALA A 35 2.04 7.95 -8.82
CA ALA A 35 1.32 7.01 -7.95
C ALA A 35 2.19 5.79 -7.60
N ILE A 36 2.84 5.19 -8.59
CA ILE A 36 3.73 4.04 -8.42
C ILE A 36 4.93 4.42 -7.56
N ASP A 37 5.63 5.51 -7.87
CA ASP A 37 6.80 5.99 -7.13
C ASP A 37 6.48 6.24 -5.66
N LEU A 38 5.29 6.79 -5.38
CA LEU A 38 4.84 7.02 -4.02
C LEU A 38 4.63 5.70 -3.26
N ILE A 39 3.98 4.73 -3.88
CA ILE A 39 3.76 3.40 -3.29
C ILE A 39 5.09 2.68 -3.03
N GLU A 40 6.00 2.65 -4.01
CA GLU A 40 7.29 1.99 -3.86
C GLU A 40 8.10 2.60 -2.70
N LYS A 41 8.14 3.93 -2.59
CA LYS A 41 8.83 4.64 -1.49
C LYS A 41 8.17 4.34 -0.14
N ALA A 42 6.85 4.34 -0.07
CA ALA A 42 6.13 4.06 1.16
C ALA A 42 6.33 2.61 1.62
N LEU A 43 6.28 1.64 0.70
CA LEU A 43 6.55 0.22 0.98
C LEU A 43 7.98 -0.03 1.46
N ALA A 44 8.97 0.71 0.94
CA ALA A 44 10.35 0.63 1.36
C ALA A 44 10.59 1.19 2.77
N ALA A 45 9.79 2.18 3.18
CA ALA A 45 9.86 2.78 4.51
C ALA A 45 9.03 2.04 5.57
N ALA A 46 8.01 1.29 5.15
CA ALA A 46 7.13 0.55 6.05
C ALA A 46 7.76 -0.78 6.51
N PRO A 47 7.50 -1.21 7.76
CA PRO A 47 7.97 -2.50 8.24
C PRO A 47 7.35 -3.66 7.42
N PRO A 48 8.03 -4.81 7.28
CA PRO A 48 7.53 -5.97 6.52
C PRO A 48 6.17 -6.49 7.00
N GLU A 49 5.90 -6.37 8.29
CA GLU A 49 4.68 -6.87 8.94
C GLU A 49 3.50 -5.89 8.83
N ASP A 50 3.68 -4.69 8.26
CA ASP A 50 2.59 -3.71 8.14
C ASP A 50 1.43 -4.28 7.32
N PHE A 51 0.25 -4.37 7.95
CA PHE A 51 -0.96 -4.91 7.33
C PHE A 51 -1.41 -4.08 6.11
N ALA A 52 -1.03 -2.80 6.04
CA ALA A 52 -1.35 -1.93 4.91
C ALA A 52 -0.55 -2.23 3.63
N ARG A 53 0.49 -3.10 3.70
CA ARG A 53 1.29 -3.48 2.52
C ARG A 53 0.48 -4.14 1.44
N LEU A 54 -0.52 -4.96 1.81
CA LEU A 54 -1.38 -5.62 0.83
C LEU A 54 -2.18 -4.60 0.02
N ASP A 55 -2.78 -3.62 0.70
CA ASP A 55 -3.56 -2.57 0.05
C ASP A 55 -2.68 -1.65 -0.81
N ALA A 56 -1.49 -1.31 -0.32
CA ALA A 56 -0.52 -0.53 -1.08
C ALA A 56 -0.06 -1.26 -2.35
N ASN A 57 0.27 -2.56 -2.26
CA ASN A 57 0.65 -3.38 -3.42
C ASN A 57 -0.51 -3.49 -4.43
N ARG A 58 -1.75 -3.65 -3.97
CA ARG A 58 -2.93 -3.67 -4.86
C ARG A 58 -3.16 -2.35 -5.58
N GLU A 59 -2.90 -1.23 -4.92
CA GLU A 59 -2.98 0.08 -5.57
C GLU A 59 -1.84 0.31 -6.56
N GLY A 60 -0.61 -0.10 -6.21
CA GLY A 60 0.54 -0.11 -7.11
C GLY A 60 0.30 -0.96 -8.36
N LEU A 61 -0.29 -2.14 -8.21
CA LEU A 61 -0.68 -3.03 -9.31
C LEU A 61 -1.67 -2.32 -10.26
N ARG A 62 -2.76 -1.77 -9.72
CA ARG A 62 -3.75 -1.04 -10.52
C ARG A 62 -3.15 0.13 -11.29
N ALA A 63 -2.29 0.91 -10.63
CA ALA A 63 -1.60 2.03 -11.29
C ALA A 63 -0.66 1.56 -12.41
N ALA A 64 0.06 0.45 -12.20
CA ALA A 64 0.96 -0.11 -13.21
C ALA A 64 0.21 -0.73 -14.40
N GLU A 65 -0.90 -1.43 -14.16
CA GLU A 65 -1.76 -1.98 -15.21
C GLU A 65 -2.37 -0.87 -16.08
N GLU A 66 -2.94 0.16 -15.46
CA GLU A 66 -3.50 1.31 -16.20
C GLU A 66 -2.44 2.09 -16.99
N ALA A 67 -1.19 2.08 -16.53
CA ALA A 67 -0.06 2.68 -17.23
C ALA A 67 0.50 1.82 -18.38
N GLY A 68 0.08 0.56 -18.51
CA GLY A 68 0.68 -0.40 -19.44
C GLY A 68 2.10 -0.85 -19.06
N LEU A 69 2.47 -0.72 -17.78
CA LEU A 69 3.81 -1.04 -17.27
C LEU A 69 3.84 -2.49 -16.75
N HIS A 70 3.83 -3.45 -17.67
CA HIS A 70 3.71 -4.89 -17.35
C HIS A 70 4.75 -5.41 -16.36
N ASP A 71 6.02 -5.00 -16.49
CA ASP A 71 7.08 -5.44 -15.58
C ASP A 71 6.86 -4.92 -14.14
N VAL A 72 6.28 -3.72 -14.00
CA VAL A 72 5.97 -3.11 -12.71
C VAL A 72 4.74 -3.78 -12.09
N ALA A 73 3.70 -4.01 -12.91
CA ALA A 73 2.50 -4.72 -12.50
C ALA A 73 2.85 -6.13 -11.98
N LYS A 74 3.72 -6.87 -12.69
CA LYS A 74 4.19 -8.18 -12.26
C LYS A 74 4.87 -8.13 -10.88
N ARG A 75 5.75 -7.15 -10.62
CA ARG A 75 6.41 -6.99 -9.32
C ARG A 75 5.41 -6.81 -8.18
N PHE A 76 4.37 -6.01 -8.39
CA PHE A 76 3.31 -5.84 -7.38
C PHE A 76 2.47 -7.10 -7.21
N ALA A 77 2.14 -7.81 -8.30
CA ALA A 77 1.40 -9.07 -8.25
C ALA A 77 2.18 -10.14 -7.47
N ASP A 78 3.48 -10.30 -7.74
CA ASP A 78 4.35 -11.24 -7.02
C ASP A 78 4.38 -10.93 -5.51
N ALA A 79 4.46 -9.64 -5.14
CA ALA A 79 4.44 -9.22 -3.74
C ALA A 79 3.08 -9.45 -3.05
N ILE A 80 1.98 -9.45 -3.79
CA ILE A 80 0.64 -9.81 -3.28
C ILE A 80 0.57 -11.31 -3.02
N SER A 81 0.99 -12.14 -3.99
CA SER A 81 0.95 -13.59 -3.88
C SER A 81 1.82 -14.11 -2.72
N LEU A 82 2.99 -13.51 -2.47
CA LEU A 82 3.83 -13.87 -1.32
C LEU A 82 3.12 -13.64 0.03
N LYS A 83 2.43 -12.50 0.18
CA LYS A 83 1.65 -12.18 1.39
C LYS A 83 0.45 -13.11 1.61
N GLU A 84 -0.15 -13.60 0.53
CA GLU A 84 -1.25 -14.57 0.61
C GLU A 84 -0.75 -15.98 0.99
N THR A 85 0.51 -16.31 0.64
CA THR A 85 1.12 -17.62 0.95
C THR A 85 1.69 -17.68 2.37
N GLU A 86 2.18 -16.56 2.93
CA GLU A 86 2.62 -16.49 4.34
C GLU A 86 1.47 -16.61 5.37
N GLY A 87 0.22 -16.64 4.90
CA GLY A 87 -0.99 -16.73 5.73
C GLY A 87 -1.49 -18.14 6.03
N ASP A 88 -0.83 -19.20 5.54
CA ASP A 88 -1.29 -20.58 5.76
C ASP A 88 -0.14 -21.50 6.22
N PRO A 89 0.04 -21.69 7.55
CA PRO A 89 0.89 -22.73 8.10
C PRO A 89 0.14 -23.98 8.57
N ASP A 90 -1.16 -24.15 8.32
CA ASP A 90 -1.97 -25.23 8.91
C ASP A 90 -2.65 -26.13 7.85
N GLU A 91 -1.85 -26.87 7.09
CA GLU A 91 -2.24 -28.20 6.59
C GLU A 91 -1.13 -29.21 6.91
N ASP A 92 -1.19 -29.79 8.12
CA ASP A 92 -0.81 -31.19 8.43
C ASP A 92 -1.37 -31.63 9.80
#